data_AF-A0A7C1WET8-F1
#
_entry.id   AF-A0A7C1WET8-F1
#
_cell.length_a   1.000
_cell.length_b   1.000
_cell.length_c   1.000
_cell.angle_alpha   90.00
_cell.angle_beta   90.00
_cell.angle_gamma   90.00
#
_symmetry.space_group_name_H-M   'P 1'
#
loop_
_entity.id
_entity.type
_entity.pdbx_description
1 polymer ?
#
loop_
_entity_poly.entity_id
_entity_poly.type
_entity_poly.pdbx_seq_one_letter_code
_entity_poly.pdbx_strand_id
1 'polypeptide(L)'
;MRFLYITIVLLLISPNVYITVSSSNIDPYKYYTYQSMTNLLYSLAENYSNIMMLKSIGKTYEGRDIWMVKLSDNPDVEEDEPGVL
;
A
#
# COMPACT_ATOMS: atom_id res chain seq x y z
N MET A 1 -33.31 -1.77 44.60
CA MET A 1 -32.35 -2.88 44.66
C MET A 1 -32.78 -3.95 43.66
N ARG A 2 -31.88 -4.43 42.78
CA ARG A 2 -32.07 -5.42 41.67
C ARG A 2 -32.42 -4.91 40.25
N PHE A 3 -32.02 -3.67 39.90
CA PHE A 3 -31.77 -3.31 38.49
C PHE A 3 -30.34 -3.68 38.02
N LEU A 4 -29.58 -4.43 38.83
CA LEU A 4 -28.16 -4.72 38.62
C LEU A 4 -27.89 -5.93 37.70
N TYR A 5 -28.90 -6.73 37.35
CA TYR A 5 -28.67 -8.00 36.63
C TYR A 5 -28.85 -7.91 35.10
N ILE A 6 -29.59 -6.92 34.59
CA ILE A 6 -29.87 -6.82 33.14
C ILE A 6 -28.70 -6.21 32.36
N THR A 7 -27.92 -5.32 32.98
CA THR A 7 -26.74 -4.70 32.35
C THR A 7 -25.53 -5.63 32.24
N ILE A 8 -25.42 -6.64 33.11
CA ILE A 8 -24.27 -7.58 33.11
C ILE A 8 -24.37 -8.64 32.00
N VAL A 9 -25.58 -9.03 31.59
CA VAL A 9 -25.77 -10.08 30.56
C VAL A 9 -25.53 -9.54 29.14
N LEU A 10 -25.76 -8.24 28.90
CA LEU A 10 -25.54 -7.62 27.58
C LEU A 10 -24.05 -7.36 27.27
N LEU A 11 -23.16 -7.44 28.28
CA LEU A 11 -21.72 -7.24 28.10
C LEU A 11 -20.97 -8.52 27.66
N LEU A 12 -21.67 -9.67 27.57
CA LEU A 12 -21.09 -10.98 27.20
C LEU A 12 -21.35 -11.39 25.75
N ILE A 13 -22.00 -10.52 24.95
CA ILE A 13 -22.22 -10.74 23.51
C ILE A 13 -21.52 -9.72 22.64
N SER A 14 -20.44 -9.09 23.13
CA SER A 14 -19.48 -8.48 22.21
C SER A 14 -19.05 -9.59 21.24
N PRO A 15 -19.40 -9.53 19.95
CA PRO A 15 -18.87 -10.51 19.03
C PRO A 15 -17.37 -10.34 19.13
N ASN A 16 -16.68 -11.42 19.52
CA ASN A 16 -15.24 -11.48 19.43
C ASN A 16 -14.86 -10.84 18.10
N VAL A 17 -14.17 -9.70 18.17
CA VAL A 17 -13.59 -9.11 16.97
C VAL A 17 -12.54 -10.12 16.56
N TYR A 18 -12.93 -11.04 15.68
CA TYR A 18 -11.99 -11.83 14.94
C TYR A 18 -11.26 -10.79 14.09
N ILE A 19 -10.08 -10.40 14.54
CA ILE A 19 -9.10 -9.81 13.64
C ILE A 19 -8.84 -10.93 12.64
N THR A 20 -9.57 -10.92 11.52
CA THR A 20 -9.11 -11.59 10.33
C THR A 20 -7.80 -10.91 10.03
N VAL A 21 -6.69 -11.52 10.47
CA VAL A 21 -5.39 -11.27 9.86
C VAL A 21 -5.64 -11.65 8.42
N SER A 22 -5.95 -10.64 7.62
CA SER A 22 -6.13 -10.78 6.20
C SER A 22 -4.77 -11.27 5.77
N SER A 23 -4.64 -12.57 5.53
CA SER A 23 -3.51 -13.11 4.80
C SER A 23 -3.41 -12.19 3.61
N SER A 24 -2.34 -11.40 3.55
CA SER A 24 -2.16 -10.46 2.45
C SER A 24 -2.33 -11.33 1.21
N ASN A 25 -3.40 -11.13 0.44
CA ASN A 25 -3.67 -11.87 -0.79
C ASN A 25 -2.69 -11.38 -1.86
N ILE A 26 -1.41 -11.43 -1.52
CA ILE A 26 -0.28 -11.21 -2.39
C ILE A 26 -0.14 -12.55 -3.07
N ASP A 27 -0.75 -12.65 -4.24
CA ASP A 27 -0.42 -13.67 -5.20
C ASP A 27 0.92 -13.25 -5.84
N PRO A 28 2.05 -13.86 -5.43
CA PRO A 28 3.37 -13.47 -5.93
C PRO A 28 3.52 -13.77 -7.42
N TYR A 29 2.62 -14.56 -8.02
CA TYR A 29 2.63 -14.94 -9.43
C TYR A 29 1.60 -14.15 -10.25
N LYS A 30 0.95 -13.14 -9.65
CA LYS A 30 -0.01 -12.30 -10.37
C LYS A 30 0.69 -11.46 -11.43
N TYR A 31 0.28 -11.65 -12.67
CA TYR A 31 0.65 -10.76 -13.77
C TYR A 31 -0.23 -9.50 -13.77
N TYR A 32 0.40 -8.35 -13.97
CA TYR A 32 -0.28 -7.07 -14.09
C TYR A 32 -0.41 -6.68 -15.55
N THR A 33 -1.56 -6.09 -15.90
CA THR A 33 -1.64 -5.32 -17.15
C THR A 33 -0.90 -4.01 -16.95
N TYR A 34 -0.53 -3.35 -18.05
CA TYR A 34 0.11 -2.02 -17.97
C TYR A 34 -0.72 -1.04 -17.13
N GLN A 35 -2.04 -1.02 -17.32
CA GLN A 35 -2.93 -0.10 -16.59
C GLN A 35 -2.99 -0.45 -15.10
N SER A 36 -3.10 -1.73 -14.73
CA SER A 36 -3.18 -2.11 -13.32
C SER A 36 -1.86 -1.87 -12.59
N MET A 37 -0.72 -2.13 -13.24
CA MET A 37 0.59 -1.79 -12.70
C MET A 37 0.74 -0.27 -12.53
N THR A 38 0.36 0.52 -13.54
CA THR A 38 0.43 1.99 -13.48
C THR A 38 -0.41 2.54 -12.33
N ASN A 39 -1.66 2.06 -12.17
CA ASN A 39 -2.52 2.48 -11.07
C ASN A 39 -1.95 2.10 -9.69
N LEU A 40 -1.34 0.91 -9.58
CA LEU A 40 -0.66 0.48 -8.37
C LEU A 40 0.51 1.39 -8.02
N LEU A 41 1.37 1.71 -9.00
CA LEU A 41 2.52 2.59 -8.79
C LEU A 41 2.10 4.00 -8.36
N TYR A 42 1.07 4.57 -9.00
CA TYR A 42 0.52 5.86 -8.56
C TYR A 42 -0.01 5.81 -7.14
N SER A 43 -0.79 4.77 -6.80
CA SER A 43 -1.31 4.59 -5.45
C SER A 43 -0.18 4.45 -4.42
N LEU A 44 0.89 3.72 -4.73
CA LEU A 44 2.04 3.58 -3.83
C LEU A 44 2.78 4.91 -3.65
N ALA A 45 3.05 5.64 -4.74
CA ALA A 45 3.73 6.92 -4.67
C ALA A 45 2.91 7.97 -3.88
N GLU A 46 1.58 7.95 -4.00
CA GLU A 46 0.70 8.83 -3.23
C GLU A 46 0.74 8.48 -1.73
N ASN A 47 0.65 7.20 -1.38
CA ASN A 47 0.59 6.75 0.01
C ASN A 47 1.94 6.77 0.73
N TYR A 48 3.06 6.68 -0.01
CA TYR A 48 4.42 6.59 0.53
C TYR A 48 5.35 7.65 -0.06
N SER A 49 4.82 8.84 -0.30
CA SER A 49 5.57 9.98 -0.90
C SER A 49 6.82 10.39 -0.12
N ASN A 50 6.88 10.07 1.18
CA ASN A 50 8.06 10.33 2.00
C ASN A 50 9.25 9.41 1.68
N ILE A 51 9.03 8.26 1.03
CA ILE A 51 10.10 7.30 0.71
C ILE A 51 10.12 6.85 -0.75
N MET A 52 9.14 7.27 -1.55
CA MET A 52 8.93 6.79 -2.91
C MET A 52 8.63 7.95 -3.85
N MET A 53 9.40 8.03 -4.93
CA MET A 53 9.11 8.91 -6.07
C MET A 53 8.86 8.06 -7.32
N LEU A 54 7.74 8.33 -8.00
CA LEU A 54 7.41 7.73 -9.30
C LEU A 54 7.70 8.74 -10.41
N LYS A 55 8.47 8.34 -11.42
CA LYS A 55 8.83 9.19 -12.56
C LYS A 55 8.75 8.41 -13.87
N SER A 56 8.31 9.08 -14.93
CA SER A 56 8.47 8.57 -16.30
C SER A 56 9.84 8.95 -16.83
N ILE A 57 10.61 7.97 -17.30
CA ILE A 57 11.93 8.19 -17.94
C ILE A 57 11.84 8.32 -19.46
N GLY A 58 10.64 8.23 -20.02
CA GLY A 58 10.41 8.32 -21.45
C GLY A 58 9.10 7.65 -21.86
N LYS A 59 8.88 7.59 -23.17
CA LYS A 59 7.74 6.91 -23.76
C LYS A 59 8.21 5.72 -24.60
N THR A 60 7.44 4.65 -24.60
CA THR A 60 7.58 3.58 -25.60
C THR A 60 7.20 4.10 -26.98
N TYR A 61 7.48 3.31 -28.02
CA TYR A 61 7.07 3.63 -29.39
C TYR A 61 5.54 3.85 -29.52
N GLU A 62 4.73 3.11 -28.77
CA GLU A 62 3.27 3.24 -28.74
C GLU A 62 2.76 4.32 -27.78
N GLY A 63 3.66 5.14 -27.20
CA GLY A 63 3.29 6.27 -26.35
C GLY A 63 2.98 5.94 -24.89
N ARG A 64 3.32 4.74 -24.42
CA ARG A 64 3.17 4.37 -23.00
C ARG A 64 4.35 4.92 -22.19
N ASP A 65 4.12 5.32 -20.94
CA ASP A 65 5.19 5.70 -20.04
C ASP A 65 6.09 4.51 -19.70
N ILE A 66 7.38 4.79 -19.57
CA ILE A 66 8.35 3.87 -18.98
C ILE A 66 8.55 4.36 -17.55
N TRP A 67 7.90 3.66 -16.61
CA TRP A 67 7.92 4.02 -15.19
C TRP A 67 9.23 3.61 -14.52
N MET A 68 9.77 4.52 -13.71
CA MET A 68 10.87 4.29 -12.78
C MET A 68 10.41 4.70 -11.38
N VAL A 69 10.82 3.93 -10.38
CA VAL A 69 10.59 4.22 -8.96
C VAL A 69 11.95 4.46 -8.31
N LYS A 70 12.08 5.59 -7.60
CA LYS A 70 13.17 5.83 -6.66
C LYS A 70 12.67 5.55 -5.25
N LEU A 71 13.43 4.76 -4.49
CA LEU A 71 13.21 4.50 -3.07
C LEU A 71 14.42 5.02 -2.29
N SER A 72 14.17 5.94 -1.35
CA SER A 72 15.18 6.57 -0.47
C SER A 72 14.41 7.21 0.69
N ASP A 73 15.05 7.51 1.82
CA ASP A 73 14.44 8.28 2.91
C ASP A 73 14.14 9.74 2.53
N ASN A 74 14.89 10.30 1.57
CA ASN A 74 14.64 11.63 0.97
C ASN A 74 14.56 11.52 -0.56
N PRO A 75 13.49 10.91 -1.13
CA PRO A 75 13.44 10.54 -2.55
C PRO A 75 13.53 11.74 -3.51
N ASP A 76 13.17 12.94 -3.05
CA ASP A 76 13.22 14.19 -3.84
C ASP A 76 14.62 14.83 -3.88
N VAL A 77 15.57 14.34 -3.08
CA VAL A 77 16.92 14.89 -2.99
C VAL A 77 17.91 13.88 -3.58
N GLU A 78 18.90 14.37 -4.32
CA GLU A 78 20.08 13.57 -4.70
C GLU A 78 21.11 13.69 -3.59
N GLU A 79 21.28 12.61 -2.85
CA GLU A 79 22.20 12.50 -1.71
C GLU A 79 23.47 11.75 -2.12
N ASP A 80 24.54 11.91 -1.35
CA ASP A 80 25.81 11.18 -1.56
C ASP A 80 25.69 9.74 -1.02
N GLU A 81 24.73 8.99 -1.57
CA GLU A 81 24.46 7.60 -1.23
C GLU A 81 24.71 6.68 -2.44
N PRO A 82 25.20 5.45 -2.22
CA PRO A 82 25.37 4.49 -3.30
C PRO A 82 24.01 4.02 -3.84
N GLY A 83 23.79 4.16 -5.15
CA GLY A 83 22.59 3.67 -5.84
C GLY A 83 22.71 2.24 -6.37
N VAL A 84 21.60 1.52 -6.43
CA VAL A 84 21.45 0.21 -7.10
C VAL A 84 20.27 0.23 -8.06
N LEU A 85 20.41 -0.43 -9.22
CA LEU A 85 19.39 -0.56 -10.27
C LEU A 85 19.14 -2.02 -10.63
#